data_AF-A0A9P7F852-F1
#
_entry.id   AF-A0A9P7F852-F1
#
_cell.length_a   1.000
_cell.length_b   1.000
_cell.length_c   1.000
_cell.angle_alpha   90.00
_cell.angle_beta   90.00
_cell.angle_gamma   90.00
#
_symmetry.space_group_name_H-M   'P 1'
#
loop_
_entity.id
_entity.type
_entity.pdbx_description
1 polymer ?
#
loop_
_entity_poly.entity_id
_entity_poly.type
_entity_poly.pdbx_seq_one_letter_code
_entity_poly.pdbx_strand_id
1 'polypeptide(L)'
;MNKVFDKIRREMHVREKLKHETILALYGMTEGFGILPSLVYSWMAGGSLHDYVKQEHSYLPARRKLDILLDVAYGIEYRQCLP
;
A
#
# COMPACT_ATOMS: atom_id res chain seq x y z
N MET A 1 0.79 -20.59 -20.34
CA MET A 1 0.30 -19.58 -19.37
C MET A 1 1.00 -19.80 -18.04
N ASN A 2 1.61 -18.75 -17.48
CA ASN A 2 2.40 -18.83 -16.26
C ASN A 2 1.47 -18.74 -15.04
N LYS A 3 1.29 -19.83 -14.29
CA LYS A 3 0.36 -19.90 -13.13
C LYS A 3 0.60 -18.79 -12.10
N VAL A 4 1.84 -18.31 -11.97
CA VAL A 4 2.19 -17.19 -11.07
C VAL A 4 1.57 -15.89 -11.55
N PHE A 5 1.56 -15.66 -12.87
CA PHE A 5 0.97 -14.49 -13.49
C PHE A 5 -0.55 -14.42 -13.25
N ASP A 6 -1.24 -15.54 -13.44
CA ASP A 6 -2.69 -15.63 -13.24
C ASP A 6 -3.06 -15.38 -11.77
N LYS A 7 -2.23 -15.86 -10.83
CA LYS A 7 -2.39 -15.60 -9.41
C LYS A 7 -2.23 -14.11 -9.09
N ILE A 8 -1.17 -13.48 -9.61
CA ILE A 8 -0.93 -12.04 -9.42
C ILE A 8 -2.10 -11.23 -9.98
N ARG A 9 -2.57 -11.52 -11.20
CA ARG A 9 -3.72 -10.81 -11.77
C ARG A 9 -4.97 -10.93 -10.92
N ARG A 10 -5.26 -12.13 -10.40
CA ARG A 10 -6.43 -12.35 -9.53
C ARG A 10 -6.32 -11.53 -8.25
N GLU A 11 -5.17 -11.57 -7.57
CA GLU A 11 -4.95 -10.80 -6.35
C GLU A 11 -5.03 -9.28 -6.61
N MET A 12 -4.49 -8.81 -7.73
CA MET A 12 -4.54 -7.39 -8.08
C MET A 12 -5.96 -6.92 -8.40
N HIS A 13 -6.78 -7.74 -9.06
CA HIS A 13 -8.18 -7.40 -9.35
C HIS A 13 -9.03 -7.22 -8.07
N VAL A 14 -8.71 -7.94 -7.00
CA VAL A 14 -9.33 -7.72 -5.68
C VAL A 14 -8.82 -6.43 -5.07
N ARG A 15 -7.50 -6.19 -5.15
CA ARG A 15 -6.86 -4.99 -4.55
C ARG A 15 -7.23 -3.68 -5.23
N GLU A 16 -7.46 -3.67 -6.54
CA GLU A 16 -7.90 -2.49 -7.31
C GLU A 16 -9.26 -1.95 -6.81
N LYS A 17 -10.07 -2.80 -6.18
CA LYS A 17 -11.39 -2.43 -5.63
C LYS A 17 -11.29 -1.78 -4.25
N LEU A 18 -10.14 -1.87 -3.58
CA LEU A 18 -9.92 -1.26 -2.28
C LEU A 18 -9.84 0.25 -2.44
N LYS A 19 -10.75 0.99 -1.81
CA LYS A 19 -10.77 2.45 -1.80
C LYS A 19 -10.85 2.94 -0.36
N HIS A 20 -9.70 3.20 0.23
CA HIS A 20 -9.58 3.72 1.59
C HIS A 20 -8.43 4.72 1.66
N GLU A 21 -8.59 5.80 2.43
CA GLU A 21 -7.62 6.91 2.49
C GLU A 21 -6.23 6.48 2.99
N THR A 22 -6.19 5.44 3.84
CA THR A 22 -4.94 4.90 4.41
C THR A 22 -4.35 3.73 3.61
N ILE A 23 -4.97 3.36 2.49
CA ILE A 23 -4.47 2.30 1.60
C ILE A 23 -4.02 2.92 0.28
N LEU A 24 -2.80 2.56 -0.13
CA LEU A 24 -2.24 3.05 -1.37
C LEU A 24 -3.05 2.56 -2.57
N ALA A 25 -3.55 3.50 -3.38
CA ALA A 25 -4.35 3.19 -4.54
C ALA A 25 -3.51 2.45 -5.60
N LEU A 26 -3.96 1.25 -5.97
CA LEU A 26 -3.44 0.49 -7.10
C LEU A 26 -4.20 0.92 -8.36
N TYR A 27 -3.51 1.53 -9.32
CA TYR A 27 -4.10 1.93 -10.60
C TYR A 27 -4.14 0.80 -11.62
N GLY A 28 -3.28 -0.21 -11.47
CA GLY A 28 -3.30 -1.39 -12.34
C GLY A 28 -1.95 -2.06 -12.46
N MET A 29 -1.76 -2.76 -13.59
CA MET A 29 -0.54 -3.49 -13.91
C MET A 29 -0.05 -3.13 -15.32
N THR A 30 1.26 -3.19 -15.52
CA THR A 30 1.91 -3.08 -16.82
C THR A 30 2.89 -4.23 -17.03
N GLU A 31 3.10 -4.59 -18.29
CA GLU A 31 4.06 -5.61 -18.70
C GLU A 31 5.28 -4.93 -19.37
N GLY A 32 6.33 -5.70 -19.70
CA GLY A 32 7.52 -5.20 -20.42
C GLY A 32 8.69 -4.74 -19.55
N PHE A 33 8.59 -4.84 -18.22
CA PHE A 33 9.66 -4.49 -17.27
C PHE A 33 10.32 -5.73 -16.61
N GLY A 34 10.09 -6.93 -17.16
CA GLY A 34 10.65 -8.18 -16.65
C GLY A 34 9.75 -9.39 -16.90
N ILE A 35 10.02 -10.47 -16.16
CA ILE A 35 9.30 -11.76 -16.26
C ILE A 35 7.91 -11.69 -15.60
N LEU A 36 7.72 -10.79 -14.64
CA LEU A 36 6.48 -10.58 -13.88
C LEU A 36 5.88 -9.21 -14.23
N PRO A 37 4.56 -9.03 -14.08
CA PRO A 37 3.93 -7.74 -14.30
C PRO A 37 4.39 -6.76 -13.23
N SER A 38 4.54 -5.50 -13.63
CA SER A 38 4.81 -4.39 -12.70
C SER A 38 3.50 -3.77 -12.23
N LEU A 39 3.45 -3.39 -10.96
CA LEU A 39 2.29 -2.76 -10.35
C LEU A 39 2.41 -1.24 -10.46
N VAL A 40 1.29 -0.58 -10.75
CA VAL A 40 1.24 0.89 -10.87
C VAL A 40 0.46 1.43 -9.69
N TYR A 41 1.14 2.19 -8.82
CA TYR A 41 0.57 2.81 -7.63
C TYR A 41 0.60 4.34 -7.73
N SER A 42 -0.21 5.01 -6.91
CA SER A 42 -0.04 6.44 -6.67
C SER A 42 1.33 6.73 -6.06
N TRP A 43 2.01 7.77 -6.56
CA TRP A 43 3.30 8.20 -6.02
C TRP A 43 3.16 8.84 -4.64
N MET A 44 3.93 8.37 -3.67
CA MET A 44 3.96 8.91 -2.31
C MET A 44 5.17 9.83 -2.13
N ALA A 45 4.96 11.13 -2.35
CA ALA A 45 6.04 12.13 -2.27
C ALA A 45 6.70 12.21 -0.88
N GLY A 46 5.98 11.84 0.18
CA GLY A 46 6.51 11.78 1.55
C GLY A 46 7.41 10.59 1.86
N GLY A 47 7.61 9.68 0.90
CA GLY A 47 8.46 8.49 1.09
C GLY A 47 7.84 7.46 2.03
N SER A 48 8.71 6.63 2.62
CA SER A 48 8.28 5.56 3.52
C SER A 48 8.09 6.05 4.95
N LEU A 49 7.15 5.43 5.68
CA LEU A 49 6.98 5.71 7.11
C LEU A 49 8.25 5.37 7.91
N HIS A 50 9.01 4.37 7.47
CA HIS A 50 10.28 3.99 8.10
C HIS A 50 11.28 5.15 8.06
N ASP A 51 11.50 5.73 6.88
CA ASP A 51 12.44 6.83 6.70
C ASP A 51 11.97 8.09 7.42
N TYR A 52 10.68 8.40 7.33
CA TYR A 52 10.06 9.53 8.03
C TYR A 52 10.27 9.42 9.55
N VAL A 53 9.95 8.27 10.14
CA VAL A 53 10.12 8.07 11.58
C VAL A 53 11.60 8.10 11.93
N LYS A 54 12.49 7.48 11.16
CA LYS A 54 13.92 7.47 11.44
C LYS A 54 14.53 8.87 11.44
N GLN A 55 14.09 9.75 10.54
CA GLN A 55 14.56 11.13 10.46
C GLN A 55 14.01 12.00 11.61
N GLU A 56 12.73 11.84 11.96
CA GLU A 56 12.02 12.77 12.85
C GLU A 56 11.78 12.21 14.27
N HIS A 57 12.24 10.99 14.59
CA HIS A 57 11.79 10.21 15.76
C HIS A 57 11.80 10.99 17.09
N SER A 58 12.86 11.77 17.30
CA SER A 58 13.11 12.53 18.53
C SER A 58 12.23 13.78 18.66
N TYR A 59 11.76 14.32 17.53
CA TYR A 59 10.93 15.53 17.48
C TYR A 59 9.45 15.24 17.25
N LEU A 60 9.11 14.00 16.91
CA LEU A 60 7.75 13.59 16.59
C LEU A 60 6.87 13.60 17.86
N PRO A 61 5.85 14.48 17.95
CA PRO A 61 4.99 14.57 19.14
C PRO A 61 4.22 13.27 19.38
N ALA A 62 3.91 12.96 20.64
CA ALA A 62 3.17 11.74 21.00
C ALA A 62 1.81 11.64 20.28
N ARG A 63 1.11 12.77 20.12
CA ARG A 63 -0.14 12.82 19.35
C ARG A 63 0.04 12.39 17.90
N ARG A 64 1.11 12.86 17.24
CA ARG A 64 1.39 12.49 15.84
C ARG A 64 1.74 11.00 15.70
N LYS A 65 2.43 10.43 16.69
CA LYS A 65 2.68 8.98 16.76
C LYS A 65 1.37 8.19 16.87
N LEU A 66 0.43 8.66 17.69
CA LEU A 66 -0.88 8.04 17.83
C LEU A 66 -1.69 8.11 16.54
N ASP A 67 -1.71 9.26 15.87
CA ASP A 67 -2.41 9.43 14.58
C ASP A 67 -1.90 8.43 13.53
N ILE A 68 -0.57 8.28 13.41
CA ILE A 68 0.05 7.30 12.50
C ILE A 68 -0.39 5.86 12.85
N LEU A 69 -0.41 5.51 14.14
CA LEU A 69 -0.84 4.18 14.58
C LEU A 69 -2.31 3.92 14.24
N LEU A 70 -3.18 4.93 14.41
CA LEU A 70 -4.59 4.84 14.05
C LEU A 70 -4.79 4.68 12.54
N ASP A 71 -4.10 5.47 11.73
CA ASP A 71 -4.16 5.36 10.26
C ASP A 71 -3.78 3.96 9.77
N VAL A 72 -2.71 3.39 10.36
CA VAL A 72 -2.29 2.00 10.08
C VAL A 72 -3.34 0.99 10.53
N ALA A 73 -3.90 1.17 11.74
CA ALA A 73 -4.93 0.27 12.25
C ALA A 73 -6.19 0.28 11.37
N TYR A 74 -6.68 1.45 10.96
CA TYR A 74 -7.81 1.57 10.05
C TYR A 74 -7.53 0.93 8.68
N GLY A 75 -6.31 1.08 8.16
CA GLY A 75 -5.92 0.41 6.91
C GLY A 75 -5.90 -1.12 7.02
N ILE A 76 -5.46 -1.65 8.16
CA ILE A 76 -5.47 -3.11 8.42
C ILE A 76 -6.91 -3.61 8.58
N GLU A 77 -7.74 -2.91 9.34
CA GLU A 77 -9.16 -3.24 9.56
C GLU A 77 -9.93 -3.28 8.23
N TYR A 78 -9.81 -2.23 7.40
CA TYR A 78 -10.47 -2.18 6.11
C TYR A 78 -10.08 -3.35 5.21
N ARG A 79 -8.80 -3.73 5.20
CA ARG A 79 -8.32 -4.89 4.43
C ARG A 79 -8.91 -6.21 4.93
N GLN A 80 -9.14 -6.36 6.23
CA GLN A 80 -9.69 -7.57 6.83
C GLN A 80 -11.20 -7.72 6.58
N CYS A 81 -11.92 -6.61 6.35
CA CYS A 81 -13.35 -6.62 6.06
C CYS A 81 -13.71 -6.94 4.60
N LEU A 82 -12.73 -7.10 3.71
CA LEU A 82 -12.96 -7.38 2.29
C LEU A 82 -12.64 -8.85 1.97
N PRO A 83 -13.51 -9.55 1.21
CA PRO A 83 -13.43 -10.98 0.96
C PRO A 83 -12.26 -11.39 0.05
#